data_AF-A0A7S3JAY9-F1
#
_entry.id   AF-A0A7S3JAY9-F1
#
_cell.length_a   1.000
_cell.length_b   1.000
_cell.length_c   1.000
_cell.angle_alpha   90.00
_cell.angle_beta   90.00
_cell.angle_gamma   90.00
#
_symmetry.space_group_name_H-M   'P 1'
#
loop_
_entity.id
_entity.type
_entity.pdbx_description
1 polymer ?
#
loop_
_entity_poly.entity_id
_entity_poly.type
_entity_poly.pdbx_seq_one_letter_code
_entity_poly.pdbx_strand_id
1 'polypeptide(L)'
;EIAIADPNAYYTLNHEKFIQLLRNQELKKLAEVKLDKQAEIILRLFLDESKYLGRSSKFENSEILSFSQLYLKLKSLAEEFFTNEDPRLNVVKHFVESETLFKNHLDVMQKDSAEFIKKVRVDSNTGEAFYSVQ
;
A
#
# COMPACT_ATOMS: atom_id res chain seq x y z
N GLU A 1 -20.00 19.80 -1.57
CA GLU A 1 -21.02 19.49 -2.58
C GLU A 1 -21.27 17.99 -2.57
N ILE A 2 -22.52 17.54 -2.54
CA ILE A 2 -22.86 16.12 -2.69
C ILE A 2 -22.91 15.88 -4.20
N ALA A 3 -21.99 15.10 -4.75
CA ALA A 3 -22.06 14.68 -6.15
C ALA A 3 -23.27 13.75 -6.31
N ILE A 4 -24.34 14.27 -6.91
CA ILE A 4 -25.54 13.49 -7.22
C ILE A 4 -25.28 12.77 -8.54
N ALA A 5 -25.49 11.46 -8.56
CA ALA A 5 -25.40 10.65 -9.76
C ALA A 5 -26.35 11.21 -10.85
N ASP A 6 -25.83 11.38 -12.08
CA ASP A 6 -26.63 11.78 -13.23
C ASP A 6 -27.72 10.73 -13.50
N PRO A 7 -29.01 11.08 -13.33
CA PRO A 7 -30.10 10.13 -13.51
C PRO A 7 -30.23 9.61 -14.95
N ASN A 8 -29.56 10.24 -15.93
CA ASN A 8 -29.58 9.82 -17.34
C ASN A 8 -28.40 8.91 -17.71
N ALA A 9 -27.47 8.66 -16.78
CA ALA A 9 -26.34 7.76 -17.01
C ALA A 9 -26.71 6.31 -16.68
N TYR A 10 -26.25 5.37 -17.51
CA TYR A 10 -26.33 3.95 -17.21
C TYR A 10 -25.17 3.56 -16.28
N TYR A 11 -25.50 3.15 -15.06
CA TYR A 11 -24.54 2.69 -14.07
C TYR A 11 -24.41 1.17 -14.11
N THR A 12 -23.18 0.67 -14.15
CA THR A 12 -22.88 -0.76 -14.09
C THR A 12 -21.80 -1.05 -13.06
N LEU A 13 -21.91 -2.17 -12.36
CA LEU A 13 -20.87 -2.63 -11.45
C LEU A 13 -19.59 -2.95 -12.23
N ASN A 14 -18.47 -2.35 -11.81
CA ASN A 14 -17.17 -2.68 -12.36
C ASN A 14 -16.59 -3.91 -11.63
N HIS A 15 -16.80 -5.09 -12.22
CA HIS A 15 -16.36 -6.37 -11.66
C HIS A 15 -14.83 -6.46 -11.52
N GLU A 16 -14.08 -5.84 -12.43
CA GLU A 16 -12.63 -5.82 -12.38
C GLU A 16 -12.10 -5.10 -11.14
N LYS A 17 -12.72 -3.96 -10.78
CA LYS A 17 -12.41 -3.23 -9.55
C LYS A 17 -12.72 -4.05 -8.31
N PHE A 18 -13.84 -4.78 -8.31
CA PHE A 18 -14.20 -5.64 -7.19
C PHE A 18 -13.20 -6.79 -6.99
N ILE A 19 -12.81 -7.47 -8.07
CA ILE A 19 -11.78 -8.52 -8.02
C ILE A 19 -10.44 -7.96 -7.53
N GLN A 20 -10.06 -6.76 -7.98
CA GLN A 20 -8.83 -6.12 -7.53
C GLN A 20 -8.87 -5.78 -6.03
N LEU A 21 -10.00 -5.28 -5.51
CA LEU A 21 -10.18 -5.02 -4.08
C LEU A 21 -10.05 -6.31 -3.25
N LEU A 22 -10.72 -7.39 -3.68
CA LEU A 22 -10.61 -8.69 -3.02
C LEU A 22 -9.16 -9.21 -3.02
N ARG A 23 -8.48 -9.14 -4.16
CA ARG A 23 -7.06 -9.53 -4.26
C ARG A 23 -6.19 -8.74 -3.29
N ASN A 24 -6.36 -7.42 -3.23
CA ASN A 24 -5.58 -6.57 -2.35
C ASN A 24 -5.88 -6.86 -0.86
N GLN A 25 -7.13 -7.17 -0.52
CA GLN A 25 -7.51 -7.59 0.84
C GLN A 25 -6.87 -8.91 1.24
N GLU A 26 -6.89 -9.91 0.35
CA GLU A 26 -6.27 -11.21 0.61
C GLU A 26 -4.75 -11.12 0.72
N LEU A 27 -4.09 -10.31 -0.11
CA LEU A 27 -2.63 -10.07 -0.02
C LEU A 27 -2.25 -9.45 1.34
N LYS A 28 -2.98 -8.42 1.77
CA LYS A 28 -2.77 -7.76 3.07
C LYS A 28 -2.94 -8.75 4.23
N LYS A 29 -4.01 -9.54 4.20
CA LYS A 29 -4.29 -10.57 5.21
C LYS A 29 -3.23 -11.66 5.23
N LEU A 30 -2.76 -12.09 4.05
CA LEU A 30 -1.71 -13.10 3.95
C LEU A 30 -0.39 -12.59 4.53
N ALA A 31 -0.04 -11.32 4.31
CA ALA A 31 1.14 -10.70 4.91
C ALA A 31 1.03 -10.60 6.44
N GLU A 32 -0.14 -10.22 6.96
CA GLU A 32 -0.40 -10.21 8.41
C GLU A 32 -0.18 -11.58 9.05
N VAL A 33 -0.67 -12.64 8.40
CA VAL A 33 -0.58 -14.01 8.91
C VAL A 33 0.83 -14.59 8.78
N LYS A 34 1.53 -14.32 7.67
CA LYS A 34 2.86 -14.89 7.41
C LYS A 34 3.99 -14.15 8.14
N LEU A 35 3.86 -12.84 8.28
CA LEU A 35 4.89 -11.99 8.86
C LEU A 35 4.38 -11.37 10.15
N ASP A 36 3.67 -10.25 10.06
CA ASP A 36 3.11 -9.53 11.19
C ASP A 36 2.15 -8.42 10.72
N LYS A 37 1.51 -7.77 11.69
CA LYS A 37 0.61 -6.63 11.43
C LYS A 37 1.35 -5.45 10.79
N GLN A 38 2.64 -5.30 11.04
CA GLN A 38 3.47 -4.28 10.41
C GLN A 38 3.58 -4.50 8.89
N ALA A 39 3.69 -5.75 8.44
CA ALA A 39 3.75 -6.11 7.02
C ALA A 39 2.44 -5.77 6.28
N GLU A 40 1.28 -5.96 6.92
CA GLU A 40 -0.02 -5.51 6.39
C GLU A 40 -0.05 -4.00 6.16
N ILE A 41 0.43 -3.23 7.14
CA ILE A 41 0.51 -1.77 7.05
C ILE A 41 1.41 -1.33 5.90
N ILE A 42 2.56 -1.99 5.72
CA ILE A 42 3.47 -1.68 4.60
C ILE A 42 2.79 -1.96 3.26
N LEU A 43 2.12 -3.11 3.09
CA LEU A 43 1.38 -3.41 1.86
C LEU A 43 0.28 -2.40 1.57
N ARG A 44 -0.39 -1.88 2.60
CA ARG A 44 -1.41 -0.84 2.46
C ARG A 44 -0.85 0.45 1.82
N LEU A 45 0.43 0.77 2.01
CA LEU A 45 1.05 1.94 1.38
C LEU A 45 1.15 1.81 -0.14
N PHE A 46 1.39 0.59 -0.63
CA PHE A 46 1.46 0.26 -2.06
C PHE A 46 0.07 0.07 -2.68
N LEU A 47 -0.82 -0.60 -1.95
CA LEU A 47 -2.13 -1.05 -2.44
C LEU A 47 -3.24 -0.02 -2.22
N ASP A 48 -2.89 1.26 -2.24
CA ASP A 48 -3.78 2.41 -1.99
C ASP A 48 -5.04 2.35 -2.86
N GLU A 49 -6.14 1.90 -2.25
CA GLU A 49 -7.41 1.59 -2.91
C GLU A 49 -8.05 2.82 -3.57
N SER A 50 -7.65 4.03 -3.14
CA SER A 50 -8.16 5.31 -3.66
C SER A 50 -7.59 5.69 -5.03
N LYS A 51 -6.43 5.15 -5.42
CA LYS A 51 -5.71 5.54 -6.66
C LYS A 51 -6.07 4.73 -7.90
N TYR A 52 -6.90 3.69 -7.79
CA TYR A 52 -7.23 2.82 -8.93
C TYR A 52 -8.40 3.33 -9.79
N LEU A 53 -8.71 4.63 -9.75
CA LEU A 53 -9.77 5.25 -10.55
C LEU A 53 -9.51 5.26 -12.08
N GLY A 54 -8.41 4.68 -12.59
CA GLY A 54 -8.15 4.64 -14.03
C GLY A 54 -7.11 3.63 -14.53
N ARG A 55 -6.77 2.57 -13.78
CA ARG A 55 -5.80 1.56 -14.24
C ARG A 55 -6.44 0.18 -14.36
N SER A 56 -6.06 -0.53 -15.42
CA SER A 56 -6.50 -1.90 -15.74
C SER A 56 -6.22 -2.86 -14.58
N SER A 57 -7.16 -3.75 -14.31
CA SER A 57 -7.01 -4.85 -13.32
C SER A 57 -5.90 -5.86 -13.67
N LYS A 58 -5.38 -5.80 -14.91
CA LYS A 58 -4.31 -6.67 -15.42
C LYS A 58 -2.88 -6.19 -15.13
N PHE A 59 -2.69 -5.16 -14.30
CA PHE A 59 -1.33 -4.80 -13.90
C PHE A 59 -0.75 -5.89 -12.98
N GLU A 60 0.18 -6.66 -13.54
CA GLU A 60 0.93 -7.74 -12.89
C GLU A 60 1.88 -7.24 -11.78
N ASN A 61 2.08 -5.93 -11.62
CA ASN A 61 2.86 -5.36 -10.52
C ASN A 61 2.19 -4.06 -10.04
N SER A 62 2.25 -3.76 -8.74
CA SER A 62 1.76 -2.49 -8.21
C SER A 62 2.56 -1.29 -8.76
N GLU A 63 2.10 -0.08 -8.43
CA GLU A 63 2.92 1.13 -8.62
C GLU A 63 4.32 0.93 -8.02
N ILE A 64 5.35 1.33 -8.79
CA ILE A 64 6.72 1.35 -8.32
C ILE A 64 6.90 2.62 -7.49
N LEU A 65 7.17 2.45 -6.20
CA LEU A 65 7.32 3.55 -5.25
C LEU A 65 8.75 3.60 -4.73
N SER A 66 9.28 4.82 -4.63
CA SER A 66 10.54 5.05 -3.96
C SER A 66 10.41 4.94 -2.44
N PHE A 67 11.51 4.71 -1.73
CA PHE A 67 11.49 4.69 -0.27
C PHE A 67 10.94 5.99 0.32
N SER A 68 11.36 7.15 -0.20
CA SER A 68 10.87 8.44 0.30
C SER A 68 9.37 8.62 0.04
N GLN A 69 8.85 8.14 -1.10
CA GLN A 69 7.40 8.15 -1.37
C GLN A 69 6.63 7.25 -0.41
N LEU A 70 7.14 6.06 -0.09
CA LEU A 70 6.55 5.16 0.89
C LEU A 70 6.52 5.78 2.28
N TYR A 71 7.62 6.41 2.69
CA TYR A 71 7.72 7.03 4.00
C TYR A 71 6.81 8.28 4.13
N LEU A 72 6.65 9.06 3.06
CA LEU A 72 5.68 10.14 3.01
C LEU A 72 4.24 9.62 3.13
N LYS A 73 3.90 8.55 2.40
CA LYS A 73 2.59 7.89 2.51
C LYS A 73 2.32 7.36 3.91
N LEU A 74 3.33 6.81 4.59
CA LEU A 74 3.22 6.34 5.97
C LEU A 74 2.85 7.49 6.93
N LYS A 75 3.46 8.67 6.77
CA LYS A 75 3.15 9.86 7.57
C LYS A 75 1.70 10.31 7.36
N SER A 76 1.24 10.37 6.11
CA SER A 76 -0.16 10.68 5.81
C SER A 76 -1.14 9.65 6.39
N LEU A 77 -0.78 8.36 6.35
CA LEU A 77 -1.59 7.30 6.97
C LEU A 77 -1.67 7.45 8.50
N ALA A 78 -0.58 7.89 9.14
CA ALA A 78 -0.57 8.16 10.57
C ALA A 78 -1.54 9.29 10.95
N GLU A 79 -1.56 10.37 10.16
CA GLU A 79 -2.48 11.50 10.34
C GLU A 79 -3.96 11.08 10.16
N GLU A 80 -4.24 10.23 9.17
CA GLU A 80 -5.57 9.65 8.93
C GLU A 80 -6.02 8.80 10.12
N PHE A 81 -5.17 7.88 10.59
CA PHE A 81 -5.49 7.02 11.73
C PHE A 81 -5.63 7.80 13.04
N PHE A 82 -4.88 8.88 13.21
CA PHE A 82 -5.04 9.79 14.35
C PHE A 82 -6.41 10.46 14.34
N THR A 83 -6.87 10.94 13.18
CA THR A 83 -8.15 11.64 13.03
C THR A 83 -9.35 10.69 13.25
N ASN A 84 -9.19 9.41 12.87
CA ASN A 84 -10.25 8.41 12.94
C ASN A 84 -10.21 7.52 14.20
N GLU A 85 -9.34 7.83 15.18
CA GLU A 85 -9.13 7.02 16.39
C GLU A 85 -8.87 5.53 16.09
N ASP A 86 -8.14 5.24 15.00
CA ASP A 86 -7.94 3.87 14.54
C ASP A 86 -6.93 3.12 15.42
N PRO A 87 -7.25 1.89 15.91
CA PRO A 87 -6.35 1.12 16.75
C PRO A 87 -5.03 0.72 16.07
N ARG A 88 -4.93 0.82 14.74
CA ARG A 88 -3.69 0.58 13.98
C ARG A 88 -2.70 1.75 14.07
N LEU A 89 -3.12 2.91 14.61
CA LEU A 89 -2.26 4.06 14.81
C LEU A 89 -0.97 3.71 15.56
N ASN A 90 -1.04 2.87 16.58
CA ASN A 90 0.13 2.48 17.37
C ASN A 90 1.21 1.81 16.51
N VAL A 91 0.80 0.95 15.57
CA VAL A 91 1.73 0.25 14.66
C VAL A 91 2.40 1.25 13.70
N VAL A 92 1.61 2.16 13.13
CA VAL A 92 2.12 3.19 12.21
C VAL A 92 3.03 4.18 12.93
N LYS A 93 2.69 4.57 14.16
CA LYS A 93 3.45 5.53 14.97
C LYS A 93 4.89 5.05 15.20
N HIS A 94 5.09 3.77 15.49
CA HIS A 94 6.45 3.21 15.64
C HIS A 94 7.30 3.37 14.38
N PHE A 95 6.70 3.24 13.19
CA PHE A 95 7.41 3.45 11.94
C PHE A 95 7.68 4.93 11.64
N VAL A 96 6.76 5.83 12.00
CA VAL A 96 6.96 7.28 11.85
C VAL A 96 8.04 7.80 12.81
N GLU A 97 8.13 7.24 14.00
CA GLU A 97 9.15 7.57 15.00
C GLU A 97 10.53 6.98 14.66
N SER A 98 10.59 5.94 13.82
CA SER A 98 11.82 5.27 13.41
C SER A 98 11.82 4.86 11.94
N GLU A 99 12.37 5.72 11.09
CA GLU A 99 12.59 5.45 9.66
C GLU A 99 13.46 4.20 9.44
N THR A 100 14.43 3.96 10.33
CA THR A 100 15.26 2.76 10.35
C THR A 100 14.43 1.50 10.58
N LEU A 101 13.47 1.53 11.51
CA LEU A 101 12.58 0.39 11.76
C LEU A 101 11.73 0.10 10.53
N PHE A 102 11.16 1.14 9.91
CA PHE A 102 10.38 1.00 8.67
C PHE A 102 11.22 0.38 7.54
N LYS A 103 12.45 0.86 7.35
CA LYS A 103 13.37 0.31 6.35
C LYS A 103 13.74 -1.15 6.63
N ASN A 104 14.01 -1.50 7.89
CA ASN A 104 14.33 -2.88 8.27
C ASN A 104 13.16 -3.82 7.99
N HIS A 105 11.93 -3.41 8.31
CA HIS A 105 10.73 -4.21 8.00
C HIS A 105 10.52 -4.37 6.49
N LEU A 106 10.74 -3.30 5.71
CA LEU A 106 10.68 -3.38 4.25
C LEU A 106 11.71 -4.36 3.68
N ASP A 107 12.93 -4.36 4.21
CA ASP A 107 13.99 -5.31 3.82
C ASP A 107 13.64 -6.75 4.20
N VAL A 108 12.95 -6.98 5.33
CA VAL A 108 12.45 -8.31 5.72
C VAL A 108 11.39 -8.80 4.74
N MET A 109 10.41 -7.96 4.41
CA MET A 109 9.38 -8.30 3.43
C MET A 109 9.95 -8.57 2.03
N GLN A 110 11.04 -7.88 1.66
CA GLN A 110 11.74 -8.11 0.40
C GLN A 110 12.48 -9.45 0.34
N LYS A 111 12.94 -9.96 1.49
CA LYS A 111 13.67 -11.22 1.60
C LYS A 111 12.76 -12.40 1.93
N ASP A 112 11.49 -12.15 2.20
CA ASP A 112 10.53 -13.21 2.54
C ASP A 112 10.29 -14.13 1.35
N SER A 113 10.10 -15.42 1.66
CA SER A 113 9.85 -16.47 0.67
C SER A 113 8.55 -16.31 -0.11
N ALA A 114 7.58 -15.55 0.42
CA ALA A 114 6.35 -15.21 -0.30
C ALA A 114 6.53 -14.02 -1.25
N GLU A 115 7.70 -13.37 -1.24
CA GLU A 115 8.10 -12.29 -2.15
C GLU A 115 7.07 -11.17 -2.29
N PHE A 116 6.38 -10.78 -1.19
CA PHE A 116 5.33 -9.76 -1.21
C PHE A 116 5.79 -8.44 -1.84
N ILE A 117 7.06 -8.07 -1.65
CA ILE A 117 7.65 -6.83 -2.16
C ILE A 117 8.93 -7.17 -2.89
N LYS A 118 9.07 -6.61 -4.08
CA LYS A 118 10.28 -6.69 -4.88
C LYS A 118 10.99 -5.34 -4.89
N LYS A 119 12.31 -5.36 -4.66
CA LYS A 119 13.18 -4.22 -4.96
C LYS A 119 13.45 -4.17 -6.46
N VAL A 120 12.91 -3.18 -7.13
CA VAL A 120 12.93 -3.06 -8.59
C VAL A 120 14.23 -2.45 -9.09
N ARG A 121 14.68 -1.35 -8.46
CA ARG A 121 15.92 -0.64 -8.85
C ARG A 121 16.45 0.23 -7.72
N VAL A 122 17.68 0.73 -7.89
CA VAL A 122 18.27 1.78 -7.08
C VAL A 122 18.70 2.90 -8.03
N ASP A 123 18.34 4.15 -7.72
CA ASP A 123 18.84 5.32 -8.44
C ASP A 123 20.33 5.50 -8.14
N SER A 124 21.14 5.56 -9.19
CA SER A 124 22.60 5.63 -9.07
C SER A 124 23.12 6.98 -8.56
N ASN A 125 22.33 8.05 -8.71
CA ASN A 125 22.72 9.40 -8.34
C ASN A 125 22.31 9.73 -6.90
N THR A 126 21.14 9.24 -6.45
CA THR A 126 20.61 9.50 -5.11
C THR A 126 20.81 8.34 -4.13
N GLY A 127 21.09 7.13 -4.63
CA GLY A 127 21.11 5.91 -3.83
C GLY A 127 19.71 5.45 -3.40
N GLU A 128 18.64 6.07 -3.91
CA GLU A 128 17.26 5.78 -3.50
C GLU A 128 16.77 4.46 -4.09
N ALA A 129 16.16 3.63 -3.26
CA ALA A 129 15.61 2.34 -3.65
C ALA A 129 14.13 2.44 -4.04
N PHE A 130 13.75 1.66 -5.05
CA PHE A 130 12.39 1.58 -5.59
C PHE A 130 11.83 0.18 -5.45
N TYR A 131 10.55 0.09 -5.08
CA TYR A 131 9.88 -1.16 -4.70
C TYR A 131 8.52 -1.31 -5.38
N SER A 132 8.05 -2.54 -5.56
CA SER A 132 6.69 -2.88 -6.01
C SER A 132 6.17 -4.14 -5.32
N VAL A 133 4.85 -4.27 -5.23
CA VAL A 133 4.16 -5.52 -4.82
C VAL A 133 4.13 -6.48 -5.99
N GLN A 134 4.39 -7.75 -5.70
CA GLN A 134 4.40 -8.89 -6.64
C GLN A 134 3.08 -9.68 -6.58
#